data_AF-A3JE94-F1
#
_entry.id   AF-A3JE94-F1
#
_cell.length_a   1.000
_cell.length_b   1.000
_cell.length_c   1.000
_cell.angle_alpha   90.00
_cell.angle_beta   90.00
_cell.angle_gamma   90.00
#
_symmetry.space_group_name_H-M   'P 1'
#
loop_
_entity.id
_entity.type
_entity.pdbx_description
1 polymer ?
#
loop_
_entity_poly.entity_id
_entity_poly.type
_entity_poly.pdbx_seq_one_letter_code
_entity_poly.pdbx_strand_id
1 'polypeptide(L)' 'MITHTALNDWFTHAMLHHQRLNVTLHSRDGGTYRPREWFDVELDTARQVVTRIVDRSIARCRMDNTIGRLVLKKGGE' A
#
# COMPACT_ATOMS: atom_id res chain seq x y z
N MET A 1 5.40 -8.46 5.52
CA MET A 1 5.08 -7.40 6.51
C MET A 1 6.03 -6.25 6.26
N ILE A 2 5.56 -5.18 5.63
CA ILE A 2 6.39 -3.99 5.40
C ILE A 2 6.22 -3.12 6.65
N THR A 3 7.17 -3.17 7.58
CA THR A 3 7.22 -2.23 8.69
C THR A 3 8.44 -1.35 8.55
N HIS A 4 8.15 -0.05 8.36
CA HIS A 4 8.88 1.11 8.83
C HIS A 4 10.33 1.28 8.32
N THR A 5 10.55 2.25 7.43
CA THR A 5 11.19 3.55 7.74
C THR A 5 11.25 4.42 6.47
N ALA A 6 10.55 5.56 6.50
CA ALA A 6 10.89 6.80 5.78
C ALA A 6 11.00 6.86 4.24
N LEU A 7 10.12 6.20 3.48
CA LEU A 7 9.92 6.53 2.06
C LEU A 7 8.40 6.59 1.74
N ASN A 8 7.83 7.79 1.87
CA ASN A 8 6.55 8.23 1.27
C ASN A 8 5.21 7.84 1.97
N ASP A 9 5.08 8.15 3.27
CA ASP A 9 3.87 7.94 4.10
C ASP A 9 2.53 8.28 3.41
N TRP A 10 2.44 9.44 2.75
CA TRP A 10 1.19 9.86 2.11
C TRP A 10 0.81 9.05 0.86
N PHE A 11 1.81 8.58 0.10
CA PHE A 11 1.57 7.99 -1.23
C PHE A 11 1.13 6.54 -1.10
N THR A 12 1.80 5.78 -0.23
CA THR A 12 1.43 4.39 0.07
C THR A 12 0.08 4.34 0.75
N HIS A 13 -0.17 5.24 1.71
CA HIS A 13 -1.47 5.37 2.37
C HIS A 13 -2.59 5.68 1.37
N ALA A 14 -2.41 6.70 0.53
CA ALA A 14 -3.44 7.09 -0.44
C ALA A 14 -3.70 6.01 -1.51
N MET A 15 -2.66 5.31 -1.98
CA MET A 15 -2.80 4.29 -3.02
C MET A 15 -3.40 2.99 -2.52
N LEU A 16 -3.02 2.54 -1.33
CA LEU A 16 -3.40 1.22 -0.81
C LEU A 16 -4.59 1.29 0.16
N HIS A 17 -5.17 2.47 0.41
CA HIS A 17 -6.26 2.65 1.35
C HIS A 17 -7.41 1.63 1.19
N HIS A 18 -7.78 1.28 -0.04
CA HIS A 18 -8.86 0.32 -0.33
C HIS A 18 -8.47 -1.13 -0.02
N GLN A 19 -7.19 -1.46 0.02
CA GLN A 19 -6.66 -2.79 0.35
C GLN A 19 -6.39 -2.96 1.85
N ARG A 20 -6.81 -2.01 2.68
CA ARG A 20 -6.51 -2.02 4.11
C ARG A 20 -7.21 -3.19 4.81
N LEU A 21 -6.42 -3.98 5.52
CA LEU A 21 -6.93 -5.05 6.37
C LEU A 21 -7.65 -4.47 7.59
N ASN A 22 -8.89 -4.88 7.79
CA ASN A 22 -9.67 -4.54 8.98
C ASN A 22 -9.57 -5.66 10.02
N VAL A 23 -8.38 -5.79 10.63
CA VAL A 23 -8.10 -6.81 11.65
C VAL A 23 -7.80 -6.16 12.99
N THR A 24 -8.18 -6.83 14.07
CA THR A 24 -7.79 -6.43 15.44
C THR A 24 -6.79 -7.45 15.95
N LEU A 25 -5.61 -6.99 16.35
CA LEU A 25 -4.52 -7.84 16.81
C LEU A 25 -4.36 -7.70 18.32
N HIS A 26 -4.06 -8.82 18.97
CA HIS A 26 -3.71 -8.85 20.38
C HIS A 26 -2.20 -8.76 20.52
N SER A 27 -1.73 -7.73 21.22
CA SER A 27 -0.33 -7.64 21.62
C SER A 27 -0.03 -8.72 22.66
N ARG A 28 1.25 -9.07 22.77
CA ARG A 28 1.75 -9.96 23.81
C ARG A 28 1.44 -9.44 25.21
N ASP A 29 1.38 -8.12 25.38
CA ASP A 29 1.07 -7.44 26.64
C ASP A 29 -0.44 -7.36 26.95
N GLY A 30 -1.29 -8.07 26.20
CA GLY A 30 -2.74 -8.11 26.42
C GLY A 30 -3.52 -6.92 25.84
N GLY A 31 -2.84 -5.88 25.36
CA GLY A 31 -3.47 -4.78 24.64
C GLY A 31 -4.00 -5.20 23.27
N THR A 32 -5.04 -4.54 22.77
CA THR A 32 -5.49 -4.69 21.37
C THR A 32 -5.07 -3.50 20.53
N TYR A 33 -4.62 -3.74 19.31
CA TYR A 33 -4.35 -2.67 18.36
C TYR A 33 -4.91 -3.01 16.97
N ARG A 34 -5.26 -1.96 16.23
CA ARG A 34 -5.69 -2.06 14.84
C ARG A 34 -4.60 -1.46 13.95
N PRO A 35 -3.89 -2.28 13.16
CA PRO A 35 -2.88 -1.76 12.27
C PRO A 35 -3.51 -0.85 11.20
N ARG A 36 -3.01 0.38 11.10
CA ARG A 36 -3.55 1.40 10.17
C ARG A 36 -3.00 1.25 8.75
N GLU A 37 -1.89 0.54 8.60
CA GLU A 37 -1.08 0.48 7.38
C GLU A 37 -0.77 -0.96 6.95
N TRP A 38 -1.70 -1.87 7.24
CA TRP A 38 -1.58 -3.25 6.77
C TRP A 38 -2.51 -3.44 5.59
N PHE A 39 -1.95 -3.91 4.49
CA PHE A 39 -2.63 -4.03 3.21
C PHE A 39 -2.48 -5.47 2.71
N ASP A 40 -3.56 -5.99 2.15
CA ASP A 40 -3.55 -7.28 1.45
C ASP A 40 -3.33 -7.06 -0.04
N VAL A 41 -2.14 -7.43 -0.50
CA VAL A 41 -1.71 -7.24 -1.89
C VAL A 41 -0.83 -8.41 -2.32
N GLU A 42 -0.91 -8.77 -3.61
CA GLU A 42 0.00 -9.75 -4.21
C GLU A 42 1.47 -9.28 -4.07
N LEU A 43 2.41 -10.21 -3.90
CA LEU A 43 3.83 -9.90 -3.74
C LEU A 43 4.39 -9.09 -4.91
N ASP A 44 3.95 -9.41 -6.12
CA ASP A 44 4.34 -8.67 -7.32
C ASP A 44 3.86 -7.21 -7.28
N THR A 45 2.60 -6.98 -6.88
CA THR A 45 2.05 -5.63 -6.70
C THR A 45 2.83 -4.85 -5.65
N ALA A 46 3.17 -5.47 -4.51
CA ALA A 46 3.98 -4.83 -3.48
C ALA A 46 5.36 -4.42 -4.00
N ARG A 47 6.02 -5.30 -4.77
CA ARG A 47 7.31 -5.00 -5.42
C ARG A 47 7.19 -3.84 -6.40
N GLN A 48 6.17 -3.84 -7.26
CA GLN A 48 5.94 -2.76 -8.23
C GLN A 48 5.71 -1.40 -7.55
N VAL A 49 4.96 -1.37 -6.44
CA VAL A 49 4.74 -0.15 -5.65
C VAL A 49 6.08 0.38 -5.13
N VAL A 50 6.91 -0.47 -4.50
CA VAL A 50 8.22 -0.09 -3.97
C VAL A 50 9.14 0.40 -5.09
N THR A 51 9.23 -0.32 -6.20
CA THR A 51 10.06 0.05 -7.35
C THR A 51 9.68 1.42 -7.89
N ARG A 52 8.38 1.70 -8.06
CA ARG A 52 7.87 2.98 -8.58
C ARG A 52 8.01 4.13 -7.58
N ILE A 53 8.03 3.84 -6.28
CA ILE A 53 8.37 4.82 -5.25
C ILE A 53 9.85 5.23 -5.38
N VAL A 54 10.75 4.25 -5.49
CA VAL A 54 12.20 4.50 -5.64
C VAL A 54 12.50 5.27 -6.92
N ASP A 55 11.87 4.89 -8.03
CA ASP A 55 12.01 5.52 -9.35
C ASP A 55 11.20 6.82 -9.49
N ARG A 56 10.45 7.23 -8.45
CA ARG A 56 9.56 8.42 -8.44
C ARG A 56 8.47 8.43 -9.52
N SER A 57 8.24 7.32 -10.22
CA SER A 57 7.20 7.15 -11.24
C SER A 57 5.83 6.74 -10.68
N ILE A 58 5.72 6.53 -9.35
CA ILE A 58 4.48 6.12 -8.67
C ILE A 58 3.30 7.07 -8.93
N ALA A 59 3.56 8.38 -9.12
CA ALA A 59 2.52 9.37 -9.39
C ALA A 59 1.77 9.15 -10.72
N ARG A 60 2.41 8.47 -11.68
CA ARG A 60 1.83 8.10 -12.98
C ARG A 60 1.00 6.82 -12.92
N CYS A 61 0.94 6.17 -11.77
CA CYS A 61 0.20 4.94 -11.56
C CYS A 61 -1.05 5.20 -10.70
N ARG A 62 -2.03 4.30 -10.77
CA ARG A 62 -3.18 4.20 -9.88
C ARG A 62 -3.37 2.75 -9.48
N MET A 63 -3.88 2.51 -8.28
CA MET A 63 -4.34 1.17 -7.92
C MET A 63 -5.64 0.87 -8.68
N ASP A 64 -5.72 -0.31 -9.27
CA ASP A 64 -6.98 -0.89 -9.70
C ASP A 64 -7.54 -1.74 -8.56
N ASN A 65 -8.55 -1.21 -7.88
CA ASN A 65 -9.10 -1.83 -6.68
C ASN A 65 -9.99 -3.06 -6.98
N THR A 66 -10.36 -3.28 -8.25
CA THR A 66 -11.16 -4.45 -8.64
C THR A 66 -10.29 -5.70 -8.71
N ILE A 67 -9.04 -5.56 -9.15
CA ILE A 67 -8.10 -6.68 -9.30
C ILE A 67 -6.90 -6.62 -8.35
N GLY A 68 -6.76 -5.56 -7.55
CA GLY A 68 -5.68 -5.40 -6.59
C GLY A 68 -4.30 -5.16 -7.22
N ARG A 69 -4.24 -4.50 -8.39
CA ARG A 69 -3.00 -4.31 -9.16
C ARG A 69 -2.73 -2.86 -9.52
N LEU A 70 -1.45 -2.51 -9.59
CA LEU A 70 -1.01 -1.17 -9.93
C LEU A 70 -1.03 -1.00 -11.46
N VAL A 71 -1.85 -0.07 -11.96
CA VAL A 71 -2.00 0.22 -13.39
C VAL A 71 -1.53 1.64 -13.70
N LEU A 72 -1.12 1.90 -14.94
CA LEU A 72 -0.80 3.27 -15.36
C LEU A 72 -2.08 4.12 -15.39
N LYS A 73 -1.97 5.36 -14.93
CA LYS A 73 -3.00 6.36 -15.23
C LYS A 73 -3.01 6.53 -16.74
N LYS A 74 -4.18 6.39 -17.38
CA LYS A 74 -4.33 6.81 -18.76
C LYS A 74 -4.00 8.31 -18.79
N GLY A 75 -3.00 8.70 -19.57
CA GLY A 75 -2.67 10.11 -19.76
C GLY A 75 -3.92 10.82 -20.26
N GLY A 76 -4.30 11.91 -19.61
CA GLY A 76 -5.05 12.93 -20.32
C GLY A 76 -4.15 13.41 -21.45
N GLU A 77 -4.70 13.38 -22.67
CA GLU A 77 -4.15 14.10 -23.82
C GLU A 77 -3.91 15.58 -23.50
#